data_AF-A0A8B6BYX5-F1
#
_entry.id   AF-A0A8B6BYX5-F1
#
_cell.length_a   1.000
_cell.length_b   1.000
_cell.length_c   1.000
_cell.angle_alpha   90.00
_cell.angle_beta   90.00
_cell.angle_gamma   90.00
#
_symmetry.space_group_name_H-M   'P 1'
#
loop_
_entity.id
_entity.type
_entity.pdbx_description
1 polymer ?
#
loop_
_entity_poly.entity_id
_entity_poly.type
_entity_poly.pdbx_seq_one_letter_code
_entity_poly.pdbx_strand_id
1 'polypeptide(L)'
;MNCNLLPDNKDTNDDTRKIKQRSEEWFSIRKQAKVTGSTLYKAIGLENLSSMRDHFDNVICNLKEPPKNQFSISAMQHGTDNEINAVSTLVGKILPSLFPDMEFYEEGSVKLFDGFMVVSPDGTIGKSPDLKGRIGIEFKCPVRDVHRLATIAFKSVADEPLTRLQLHRDVWKSSEKTPKADIIKEFSGLNKSPTWKKENVIVVTISKERLPSTSSGFKSEKIVVRKISKPNGEEGSAETVSLEEVIPDSVLSVDPFNESSDKKDSRPGNMNDVLKHITLDDEAVAEIATCPIDNEAWSNELHYISDETLGQTEKIVTSEIDLGNAVEVDQTVALVDLAHIELDTIVKMLQTDSHTNVKGLWDDRDINFLKDHLSSSRKIKLLRDVDLKVLIQFINRYIKSKAIVINLKESDKKQVKFEKLCTIFGYDSRTVQWKTTGRRNQTKIVQKLAEIRARRKCCKGGLDNISNGPWLKVAKGRKTLLSTVMIEDIIDPMSVSMATTNFSEAVENTMLENGDVDAALLCHDIRRWWNAEYDPGISALDRMKMRTPLRTRLLRHINWNTFPTPTMYIKGWPIQLWEAIIANIDAKALLYAICKGGTDNVRSFSSMMGETFFSELSNQDKRGQ
;
A
#
# COMPACT_ATOMS: atom_id res chain seq x y z
N MET A 1 26.17 -27.88 9.86
CA MET A 1 26.51 -26.49 9.49
C MET A 1 27.26 -25.88 10.66
N ASN A 2 28.50 -25.43 10.47
CA ASN A 2 29.26 -24.77 11.52
C ASN A 2 28.93 -23.27 11.50
N CYS A 3 27.95 -22.84 12.30
CA CYS A 3 27.85 -21.44 12.70
C CYS A 3 28.91 -21.20 13.76
N ASN A 4 29.94 -20.43 13.42
CA ASN A 4 31.00 -20.09 14.35
C ASN A 4 30.57 -18.88 15.19
N LEU A 5 30.38 -19.08 16.50
CA LEU A 5 30.40 -17.96 17.44
C LEU A 5 31.82 -17.37 17.44
N LEU A 6 31.92 -16.05 17.54
CA LEU A 6 33.22 -15.39 17.64
C LEU A 6 33.98 -15.94 18.86
N PRO A 7 35.29 -16.24 18.74
CA PRO A 7 36.06 -16.81 19.83
C PRO A 7 36.10 -15.87 21.05
N ASP A 8 35.95 -16.46 22.25
CA ASP A 8 36.07 -15.78 23.53
C ASP A 8 37.53 -15.32 23.77
N ASN A 9 37.83 -14.08 23.39
CA ASN A 9 39.01 -13.37 23.87
C ASN A 9 38.70 -12.88 25.29
N LYS A 10 39.39 -13.43 26.28
CA LYS A 10 39.18 -13.19 27.71
C LYS A 10 39.58 -11.80 28.22
N ASP A 11 39.99 -10.89 27.34
CA ASP A 11 40.40 -9.54 27.72
C ASP A 11 39.50 -8.49 27.05
N THR A 12 38.82 -7.70 27.90
CA THR A 12 37.79 -6.66 27.65
C THR A 12 36.34 -7.15 27.66
N ASN A 13 35.72 -6.96 28.82
CA ASN A 13 34.33 -7.24 29.19
C ASN A 13 33.28 -6.35 28.46
N ASP A 14 33.59 -5.82 27.26
CA ASP A 14 32.82 -4.74 26.62
C ASP A 14 32.65 -4.88 25.10
N ASP A 15 33.10 -5.98 24.49
CA ASP A 15 32.80 -6.22 23.07
C ASP A 15 31.36 -6.70 22.90
N THR A 16 30.45 -5.73 22.85
CA THR A 16 29.02 -5.98 22.74
C THR A 16 28.61 -6.75 21.49
N ARG A 17 29.52 -6.92 20.52
CA ARG A 17 29.31 -7.70 19.30
C ARG A 17 29.31 -9.20 19.53
N LYS A 18 29.84 -9.70 20.64
CA LYS A 18 29.83 -11.14 20.96
C LYS A 18 28.57 -11.57 21.71
N ILE A 19 27.78 -10.60 22.16
CA ILE A 19 26.58 -10.85 22.95
C ILE A 19 25.51 -11.42 22.04
N LYS A 20 25.09 -12.65 22.31
CA LYS A 20 24.06 -13.34 21.53
C LYS A 20 22.80 -12.48 21.40
N GLN A 21 22.27 -12.36 20.17
CA GLN A 21 21.05 -11.61 19.93
C GLN A 21 19.89 -12.22 20.73
N ARG A 22 18.98 -11.38 21.22
CA ARG A 22 17.85 -11.78 22.09
C ARG A 22 18.21 -12.30 23.49
N SER A 23 19.47 -12.24 23.90
CA SER A 23 19.84 -12.45 25.32
C SER A 23 19.40 -11.27 26.20
N GLU A 24 19.31 -11.49 27.52
CA GLU A 24 18.97 -10.41 28.48
C GLU A 24 19.97 -9.25 28.40
N GLU A 25 21.26 -9.56 28.23
CA GLU A 25 22.33 -8.58 28.10
C GLU A 25 22.17 -7.74 26.82
N TRP A 26 21.80 -8.39 25.70
CA TRP A 26 21.48 -7.71 24.45
C TRP A 26 20.32 -6.72 24.60
N PHE A 27 19.26 -7.12 25.31
CA PHE A 27 18.14 -6.21 25.61
C PHE A 27 18.57 -5.06 26.52
N SER A 28 19.42 -5.31 27.52
CA SER A 28 19.95 -4.29 28.43
C SER A 28 20.73 -3.21 27.67
N ILE A 29 21.63 -3.61 26.76
CA ILE A 29 22.41 -2.69 25.94
C ILE A 29 21.52 -1.84 25.04
N ARG A 30 20.53 -2.46 24.38
CA ARG A 30 19.60 -1.73 23.50
C ARG A 30 18.71 -0.76 24.27
N LYS A 31 18.35 -1.09 25.51
CA LYS A 31 17.55 -0.21 26.39
C LYS A 31 18.33 1.05 26.81
N GLN A 32 19.65 0.98 26.85
CA GLN A 32 20.50 2.14 27.17
C GLN A 32 20.64 3.11 25.98
N ALA A 33 20.46 2.61 24.75
CA ALA A 33 20.58 3.43 23.53
C ALA A 33 19.39 4.36 23.32
N LYS A 34 19.64 5.54 22.76
CA LYS A 34 18.59 6.49 22.35
C LYS A 34 18.01 6.17 20.98
N VAL A 35 18.82 5.58 20.11
CA VAL A 35 18.40 5.15 18.77
C VAL A 35 18.84 3.72 18.53
N THR A 36 17.98 2.91 17.95
CA THR A 36 18.35 1.58 17.46
C THR A 36 18.36 1.57 15.94
N GLY A 37 19.06 0.62 15.31
CA GLY A 37 19.01 0.47 13.84
C GLY A 37 17.58 0.42 13.29
N SER A 38 16.68 -0.27 14.00
CA SER A 38 15.26 -0.39 13.66
C SER A 38 14.41 0.84 13.99
N THR A 39 14.93 1.83 14.72
CA THR A 39 14.21 3.08 15.04
C THR A 39 14.83 4.32 14.42
N LEU A 40 16.01 4.21 13.78
CA LEU A 40 16.70 5.32 13.14
C LEU A 40 15.79 6.09 12.21
N TYR A 41 15.11 5.42 11.29
CA TYR A 41 14.24 6.05 10.30
C TYR A 41 13.08 6.84 10.94
N LYS A 42 12.60 6.42 12.12
CA LYS A 42 11.63 7.19 12.92
C LYS A 42 12.31 8.42 13.52
N ALA A 43 13.46 8.23 14.15
CA ALA A 43 14.23 9.29 14.81
C ALA A 43 14.60 10.45 13.87
N ILE A 44 14.87 10.17 12.59
CA ILE A 44 15.20 11.18 11.58
C ILE A 44 14.01 11.58 10.68
N GLY A 45 12.79 11.14 11.00
CA GLY A 45 11.58 11.58 10.30
C GLY A 45 11.40 11.05 8.87
N LEU A 46 12.06 9.94 8.51
CA LEU A 46 11.92 9.31 7.19
C LEU A 46 10.61 8.51 7.02
N GLU A 47 9.92 8.16 8.11
CA GLU A 47 8.58 7.55 8.04
C GLU A 47 7.49 8.61 7.93
N ASN A 48 7.35 9.43 8.97
CA ASN A 48 6.54 10.65 9.01
C ASN A 48 6.88 11.44 10.30
N LEU A 49 6.43 12.71 10.39
CA LEU A 49 6.71 13.58 11.54
C LEU A 49 6.06 13.11 12.85
N SER A 50 4.91 12.44 12.79
CA SER A 50 4.25 11.90 13.99
C SER A 50 5.10 10.83 14.63
N SER A 51 5.57 9.86 13.84
CA SER A 51 6.43 8.77 14.31
C SER A 51 7.78 9.25 14.85
N MET A 52 8.29 10.38 14.32
CA MET A 52 9.48 11.03 14.88
C MET A 52 9.20 11.62 16.27
N ARG A 53 8.06 12.30 16.44
CA ARG A 53 7.63 12.83 17.73
C ARG A 53 7.39 11.73 18.75
N ASP A 54 6.70 10.66 18.36
CA ASP A 54 6.46 9.49 19.22
C ASP A 54 7.77 8.86 19.67
N HIS A 55 8.75 8.72 18.76
CA HIS A 55 10.07 8.23 19.11
C HIS A 55 10.79 9.14 20.10
N PHE A 56 10.77 10.46 19.87
CA PHE A 56 11.35 11.43 20.79
C PHE A 56 10.70 11.35 22.18
N ASP A 57 9.38 11.32 22.24
CA ASP A 57 8.63 11.27 23.49
C ASP A 57 8.89 9.96 24.27
N ASN A 58 8.97 8.82 23.58
CA ASN A 58 9.24 7.54 24.23
C ASN A 58 10.68 7.43 24.74
N VAL A 59 11.67 7.91 23.97
CA VAL A 59 13.08 7.63 24.25
C VAL A 59 13.81 8.77 24.97
N ILE A 60 13.38 10.02 24.76
CA ILE A 60 13.94 11.21 25.42
C ILE A 60 13.08 11.59 26.63
N CYS A 61 11.75 11.63 26.47
CA CYS A 61 10.85 12.01 27.57
C CYS A 61 10.46 10.82 28.47
N ASN A 62 10.95 9.61 28.20
CA ASN A 62 10.64 8.37 28.92
C ASN A 62 9.13 8.10 29.04
N LEU A 63 8.35 8.50 28.03
CA LEU A 63 6.95 8.08 27.95
C LEU A 63 6.88 6.56 27.69
N LYS A 64 5.91 5.89 28.31
CA LYS A 64 5.73 4.45 28.13
C LYS A 64 5.34 4.18 26.68
N GLU A 65 6.12 3.33 25.99
CA GLU A 65 5.71 2.83 24.69
C GLU A 65 4.34 2.16 24.80
N PRO A 66 3.43 2.40 23.82
CA PRO A 66 2.19 1.65 23.76
C PRO A 66 2.49 0.15 23.60
N PRO A 67 1.66 -0.73 24.17
CA PRO A 67 1.83 -2.17 24.01
C PRO A 67 1.82 -2.55 22.52
N LYS A 68 2.73 -3.45 22.13
CA LYS A 68 2.77 -3.96 20.76
C LYS A 68 1.51 -4.76 20.49
N ASN A 69 0.89 -4.54 19.34
CA ASN A 69 -0.27 -5.34 18.94
C ASN A 69 0.12 -6.82 18.73
N GLN A 70 -0.84 -7.72 18.92
CA GLN A 70 -0.63 -9.18 18.85
C GLN A 70 -0.03 -9.63 17.50
N PHE A 71 -0.38 -8.93 16.41
CA PHE A 71 0.18 -9.21 15.09
C PHE A 71 1.68 -8.90 15.01
N SER A 72 2.13 -7.80 15.61
CA SER A 72 3.55 -7.45 15.63
C SER A 72 4.33 -8.47 16.45
N ILE A 73 3.74 -8.95 17.55
CA ILE A 73 4.34 -10.02 18.38
C ILE A 73 4.45 -11.30 17.56
N SER A 74 3.37 -11.75 16.90
CA SER A 74 3.40 -12.97 16.08
C SER A 74 4.34 -12.85 14.88
N ALA A 75 4.44 -11.67 14.26
CA ALA A 75 5.38 -11.42 13.17
C ALA A 75 6.83 -11.41 13.61
N MET A 76 7.12 -10.84 14.79
CA MET A 76 8.45 -10.93 15.39
C MET A 76 8.82 -12.37 15.75
N GLN A 77 7.87 -13.16 16.25
CA GLN A 77 8.09 -14.58 16.54
C GLN A 77 8.35 -15.39 15.27
N HIS A 78 7.52 -15.21 14.22
CA HIS A 78 7.73 -15.86 12.93
C HIS A 78 9.11 -15.53 12.34
N GLY A 79 9.53 -14.27 12.45
CA GLY A 79 10.86 -13.84 12.04
C GLY A 79 11.95 -14.58 12.79
N THR A 80 11.80 -14.69 14.11
CA THR A 80 12.71 -15.43 15.01
C THR A 80 12.81 -16.91 14.64
N ASP A 81 11.67 -17.57 14.43
CA ASP A 81 11.62 -19.00 14.14
C ASP A 81 12.22 -19.37 12.78
N ASN A 82 12.19 -18.43 11.81
CA ASN A 82 12.61 -18.67 10.43
C ASN A 82 13.98 -18.08 10.07
N GLU A 83 14.59 -17.33 10.99
CA GLU A 83 15.90 -16.70 10.78
C GLU A 83 16.98 -17.75 10.47
N ILE A 84 16.97 -18.88 11.18
CA ILE A 84 17.92 -19.99 10.97
C ILE A 84 17.84 -20.58 9.56
N ASN A 85 16.65 -20.57 8.94
CA ASN A 85 16.45 -21.04 7.57
C ASN A 85 17.07 -20.05 6.57
N ALA A 86 16.99 -18.76 6.85
CA ALA A 86 17.62 -17.72 6.05
C ALA A 86 19.16 -17.79 6.14
N VAL A 87 19.69 -17.95 7.35
CA VAL A 87 21.13 -18.19 7.59
C VAL A 87 21.60 -19.45 6.87
N SER A 88 20.86 -20.56 6.99
CA SER A 88 21.19 -21.82 6.32
C SER A 88 21.21 -21.67 4.80
N THR A 89 20.32 -20.86 4.23
CA THR A 89 20.31 -20.55 2.80
C THR A 89 21.52 -19.73 2.39
N LEU A 90 21.87 -18.70 3.16
CA LEU A 90 23.05 -17.87 2.92
C LEU A 90 24.33 -18.73 2.95
N VAL A 91 24.55 -19.48 4.02
CA VAL A 91 25.77 -20.26 4.25
C VAL A 91 25.84 -21.50 3.36
N GLY A 92 24.72 -22.16 3.09
CA GLY A 92 24.69 -23.41 2.33
C GLY A 92 24.64 -23.24 0.80
N LYS A 93 24.09 -22.12 0.31
CA LYS A 93 23.88 -21.92 -1.14
C LYS A 93 24.60 -20.69 -1.70
N ILE A 94 24.50 -19.56 -1.00
CA ILE A 94 24.95 -18.27 -1.54
C ILE A 94 26.45 -18.08 -1.35
N LEU A 95 26.95 -18.19 -0.11
CA LEU A 95 28.36 -17.96 0.19
C LEU A 95 29.29 -18.90 -0.59
N PRO A 96 29.08 -20.23 -0.63
CA PRO A 96 29.97 -21.12 -1.38
C PRO A 96 30.02 -20.82 -2.88
N SER A 97 28.91 -20.32 -3.44
CA SER A 97 28.79 -20.06 -4.88
C SER A 97 29.38 -18.70 -5.29
N LEU A 98 29.17 -17.65 -4.48
CA LEU A 98 29.53 -16.28 -4.83
C LEU A 98 30.76 -15.76 -4.09
N PHE A 99 31.00 -16.24 -2.87
CA PHE A 99 32.04 -15.76 -1.96
C PHE A 99 32.65 -16.93 -1.17
N PRO A 100 33.33 -17.89 -1.84
CA PRO A 100 33.75 -19.14 -1.23
C PRO A 100 34.73 -18.98 -0.04
N ASP A 101 35.44 -17.86 0.02
CA ASP A 101 36.37 -17.54 1.10
C ASP A 101 35.70 -16.79 2.28
N MET A 102 34.40 -16.51 2.22
CA MET A 102 33.70 -15.76 3.26
C MET A 102 32.91 -16.69 4.18
N GLU A 103 32.97 -16.40 5.46
CA GLU A 103 32.18 -17.04 6.50
C GLU A 103 31.12 -16.08 7.03
N PHE A 104 30.02 -16.65 7.55
CA PHE A 104 29.00 -15.91 8.28
C PHE A 104 29.28 -15.97 9.78
N TYR A 105 29.17 -14.83 10.45
CA TYR A 105 29.32 -14.67 11.88
C TYR A 105 28.06 -14.02 12.46
N GLU A 106 27.46 -14.62 13.48
CA GLU A 106 26.41 -13.95 14.26
C GLU A 106 27.05 -12.79 15.05
N GLU A 107 26.41 -11.60 15.02
CA GLU A 107 26.87 -10.44 15.77
C GLU A 107 25.76 -9.93 16.71
N GLY A 108 26.19 -9.49 17.89
CA GLY A 108 25.34 -8.94 18.93
C GLY A 108 24.92 -7.51 18.68
N SER A 109 25.46 -6.60 19.49
CA SER A 109 25.20 -5.16 19.39
C SER A 109 26.48 -4.40 19.04
N VAL A 110 26.38 -3.50 18.08
CA VAL A 110 27.42 -2.51 17.76
C VAL A 110 26.97 -1.17 18.31
N LYS A 111 27.67 -0.69 19.33
CA LYS A 111 27.51 0.67 19.87
C LYS A 111 28.14 1.68 18.89
N LEU A 112 27.40 2.72 18.55
CA LEU A 112 27.79 3.84 17.71
C LEU A 112 27.59 5.14 18.51
N PHE A 113 28.43 6.15 18.26
CA PHE A 113 28.34 7.47 18.90
C PHE A 113 28.25 7.37 20.43
N ASP A 114 29.23 6.70 21.06
CA ASP A 114 29.29 6.50 22.51
C ASP A 114 28.04 5.82 23.10
N GLY A 115 27.41 4.94 22.32
CA GLY A 115 26.21 4.21 22.72
C GLY A 115 24.92 4.99 22.55
N PHE A 116 24.95 6.21 22.02
CA PHE A 116 23.74 6.94 21.62
C PHE A 116 22.90 6.10 20.64
N MET A 117 23.58 5.42 19.71
CA MET A 117 22.95 4.52 18.76
C MET A 117 23.48 3.10 18.89
N VAL A 118 22.58 2.11 18.83
CA VAL A 118 22.95 0.69 18.80
C VAL A 118 22.34 0.00 17.59
N VAL A 119 23.16 -0.70 16.82
CA VAL A 119 22.69 -1.57 15.74
C VAL A 119 22.99 -3.02 16.08
N SER A 120 22.13 -3.92 15.66
CA SER A 120 22.29 -5.37 15.88
C SER A 120 22.01 -6.03 14.54
N PRO A 121 23.00 -6.15 13.65
CA PRO A 121 22.81 -6.88 12.41
C PRO A 121 22.55 -8.35 12.74
N ASP A 122 21.75 -9.04 11.92
CA ASP A 122 21.49 -10.48 12.13
C ASP A 122 22.76 -11.33 11.92
N GLY A 123 23.75 -10.76 11.23
CA GLY A 123 25.13 -11.22 11.26
C GLY A 123 26.04 -10.41 10.34
N THR A 124 27.26 -10.87 10.17
CA THR A 124 28.21 -10.31 9.21
C THR A 124 28.86 -11.39 8.37
N ILE A 125 29.33 -11.02 7.18
CA ILE A 125 30.16 -11.89 6.34
C ILE A 125 31.56 -11.30 6.17
N GLY A 126 32.58 -12.16 6.19
CA GLY A 126 33.98 -11.76 6.05
C GLY A 126 34.93 -12.95 5.93
N LYS A 127 36.19 -12.69 5.54
CA LYS A 127 37.21 -13.73 5.36
C LYS A 127 37.86 -14.22 6.66
N SER A 128 37.68 -13.47 7.74
CA SER A 128 38.37 -13.74 9.00
C SER A 128 37.53 -13.32 10.20
N PRO A 129 37.76 -13.93 11.38
CA PRO A 129 37.16 -13.54 12.64
C PRO A 129 37.45 -12.07 13.03
N ASP A 130 38.46 -11.42 12.42
CA ASP A 130 38.69 -10.00 12.62
C ASP A 130 37.57 -9.15 11.99
N LEU A 131 37.08 -8.17 12.75
CA LEU A 131 35.92 -7.35 12.36
C LEU A 131 36.19 -6.40 11.18
N LYS A 132 37.40 -6.41 10.62
CA LYS A 132 37.83 -5.49 9.57
C LYS A 132 37.29 -5.93 8.20
N GLY A 133 36.60 -5.01 7.51
CA GLY A 133 36.13 -5.23 6.14
C GLY A 133 34.92 -6.17 6.02
N ARG A 134 34.20 -6.42 7.12
CA ARG A 134 32.99 -7.23 7.12
C ARG A 134 31.78 -6.49 6.56
N ILE A 135 30.85 -7.24 5.99
CA ILE A 135 29.58 -6.74 5.47
C ILE A 135 28.45 -7.17 6.41
N GLY A 136 27.65 -6.22 6.88
CA GLY A 136 26.47 -6.50 7.69
C GLY A 136 25.35 -7.15 6.87
N ILE A 137 24.72 -8.17 7.45
CA ILE A 137 23.59 -8.90 6.88
C ILE A 137 22.35 -8.62 7.72
N GLU A 138 21.23 -8.42 7.03
CA GLU A 138 19.90 -8.27 7.62
C GLU A 138 18.96 -9.25 6.91
N PHE A 139 18.37 -10.17 7.65
CA PHE A 139 17.35 -11.07 7.18
C PHE A 139 15.95 -10.50 7.40
N LYS A 140 15.07 -10.73 6.43
CA LYS A 140 13.64 -10.47 6.56
C LYS A 140 12.89 -11.74 6.22
N CYS A 141 12.20 -12.27 7.22
CA CYS A 141 11.29 -13.41 7.09
C CYS A 141 9.86 -12.87 7.19
N PRO A 142 9.31 -12.31 6.10
CA PRO A 142 7.98 -11.72 6.14
C PRO A 142 6.95 -12.80 6.44
N VAL A 143 6.12 -12.58 7.45
CA VAL A 143 4.88 -13.34 7.61
C VAL A 143 4.10 -13.17 6.32
N ARG A 144 3.86 -14.29 5.60
CA ARG A 144 2.87 -14.27 4.52
C ARG A 144 1.60 -13.75 5.15
N ASP A 145 1.15 -12.58 4.71
CA ASP A 145 0.19 -11.75 5.40
C ASP A 145 -1.19 -12.45 5.51
N VAL A 146 -1.30 -13.41 6.44
CA VAL A 146 -2.56 -14.05 6.79
C VAL A 146 -3.42 -13.06 7.57
N HIS A 147 -2.88 -11.94 8.06
CA HIS A 147 -3.63 -10.90 8.79
C HIS A 147 -4.16 -9.75 7.92
N ARG A 148 -3.61 -9.48 6.73
CA ARG A 148 -4.41 -8.84 5.67
C ARG A 148 -5.59 -9.71 5.24
N LEU A 149 -5.50 -11.03 5.49
CA LEU A 149 -6.61 -11.97 5.35
C LEU A 149 -7.41 -12.16 6.67
N ALA A 150 -6.87 -11.81 7.84
CA ALA A 150 -7.56 -11.92 9.13
C ALA A 150 -8.51 -10.72 9.32
N THR A 151 -9.70 -10.88 8.76
CA THR A 151 -10.97 -10.74 9.48
C THR A 151 -10.95 -9.79 10.68
N ILE A 152 -11.18 -8.49 10.42
CA ILE A 152 -12.07 -7.74 11.32
C ILE A 152 -13.45 -8.34 11.04
N ALA A 153 -13.88 -9.31 11.85
CA ALA A 153 -15.10 -10.06 11.58
C ALA A 153 -16.33 -9.20 11.90
N PHE A 154 -16.70 -8.30 10.98
CA PHE A 154 -18.08 -7.88 10.85
C PHE A 154 -18.82 -9.02 10.18
N LYS A 155 -19.97 -9.42 10.72
CA LYS A 155 -20.83 -10.37 10.01
C LYS A 155 -21.50 -9.65 8.84
N SER A 156 -21.55 -10.30 7.69
CA SER A 156 -22.41 -9.85 6.60
C SER A 156 -23.89 -9.95 7.02
N VAL A 157 -24.80 -9.45 6.18
CA VAL A 157 -26.25 -9.62 6.39
C VAL A 157 -26.65 -11.12 6.43
N ALA A 158 -25.79 -12.00 5.92
CA ALA A 158 -25.94 -13.45 5.93
C ALA A 158 -25.20 -14.14 7.10
N ASP A 159 -24.76 -13.39 8.10
CA ASP A 159 -24.11 -13.90 9.33
C ASP A 159 -22.69 -14.50 9.11
N GLU A 160 -22.06 -14.23 7.96
CA GLU A 160 -20.71 -14.71 7.63
C GLU A 160 -19.60 -13.69 7.97
N PRO A 161 -18.42 -14.12 8.46
CA PRO A 161 -17.34 -13.21 8.81
C PRO A 161 -16.73 -12.53 7.58
N LEU A 162 -16.69 -11.20 7.57
CA LEU A 162 -16.09 -10.40 6.51
C LEU A 162 -14.60 -10.12 6.79
N THR A 163 -13.76 -10.21 5.76
CA THR A 163 -12.37 -9.72 5.82
C THR A 163 -12.34 -8.19 5.80
N ARG A 164 -11.24 -7.57 6.27
CA ARG A 164 -11.04 -6.10 6.20
C ARG A 164 -11.20 -5.55 4.78
N LEU A 165 -10.76 -6.33 3.78
CA LEU A 165 -10.84 -5.99 2.37
C LEU A 165 -12.27 -6.07 1.83
N GLN A 166 -13.05 -7.07 2.28
CA GLN A 166 -14.50 -7.15 2.00
C GLN A 166 -15.27 -6.04 2.69
N LEU A 167 -14.99 -5.74 3.96
CA LEU A 167 -15.61 -4.61 4.67
C LEU A 167 -15.37 -3.29 3.92
N HIS A 168 -14.12 -3.04 3.49
CA HIS A 168 -13.78 -1.84 2.74
C HIS A 168 -14.45 -1.78 1.36
N ARG A 169 -14.55 -2.91 0.67
CA ARG A 169 -15.15 -2.99 -0.66
C ARG A 169 -16.67 -2.95 -0.63
N ASP A 170 -17.29 -3.61 0.34
CA ASP A 170 -18.71 -3.92 0.34
C ASP A 170 -19.50 -2.97 1.25
N VAL A 171 -18.93 -2.53 2.39
CA VAL A 171 -19.58 -1.62 3.34
C VAL A 171 -19.09 -0.18 3.16
N TRP A 172 -17.78 0.07 3.17
CA TRP A 172 -17.27 1.46 3.10
C TRP A 172 -17.52 2.13 1.75
N LYS A 173 -17.39 1.38 0.66
CA LYS A 173 -17.64 1.89 -0.69
C LYS A 173 -19.11 2.16 -0.98
N SER A 174 -20.03 1.43 -0.34
CA SER A 174 -21.47 1.66 -0.44
C SER A 174 -21.92 2.81 0.48
N SER A 175 -21.21 3.02 1.59
CA SER A 175 -21.49 4.10 2.55
C SER A 175 -20.81 5.44 2.24
N GLU A 176 -19.94 5.54 1.24
CA GLU A 176 -19.29 6.80 0.80
C GLU A 176 -20.27 7.95 0.47
N LYS A 177 -21.54 7.62 0.18
CA LYS A 177 -22.61 8.61 -0.11
C LYS A 177 -23.70 8.68 0.95
N THR A 178 -23.56 7.89 2.02
CA THR A 178 -24.59 7.74 3.05
C THR A 178 -24.31 8.73 4.18
N PRO A 179 -25.31 9.44 4.72
CA PRO A 179 -25.10 10.35 5.84
C PRO A 179 -24.51 9.64 7.06
N LYS A 180 -23.58 10.30 7.76
CA LYS A 180 -22.82 9.72 8.89
C LYS A 180 -23.71 9.08 9.97
N ALA A 181 -24.88 9.66 10.24
CA ALA A 181 -25.85 9.14 11.22
C ALA A 181 -26.42 7.77 10.81
N ASP A 182 -26.66 7.55 9.52
CA ASP A 182 -27.21 6.29 8.99
C ASP A 182 -26.13 5.21 8.91
N ILE A 183 -24.88 5.58 8.60
CA ILE A 183 -23.72 4.68 8.69
C ILE A 183 -23.58 4.17 10.13
N ILE A 184 -23.63 5.06 11.12
CA ILE A 184 -23.53 4.69 12.55
C ILE A 184 -24.71 3.78 12.96
N LYS A 185 -25.91 4.05 12.45
CA LYS A 185 -27.10 3.22 12.70
C LYS A 185 -26.96 1.82 12.08
N GLU A 186 -26.45 1.71 10.86
CA GLU A 186 -26.18 0.46 10.16
C GLU A 186 -25.12 -0.38 10.89
N PHE A 187 -23.99 0.23 11.27
CA PHE A 187 -22.96 -0.44 12.07
C PHE A 187 -23.45 -0.87 13.45
N SER A 188 -24.31 -0.08 14.10
CA SER A 188 -24.93 -0.47 15.37
C SER A 188 -25.94 -1.63 15.23
N GLY A 189 -26.41 -1.92 14.02
CA GLY A 189 -27.24 -3.09 13.69
C GLY A 189 -26.43 -4.36 13.51
N LEU A 190 -25.23 -4.27 12.91
CA LEU A 190 -24.34 -5.39 12.61
C LEU A 190 -23.73 -6.06 13.85
N ASN A 191 -23.82 -5.42 15.02
CA ASN A 191 -23.19 -5.87 16.26
C ASN A 191 -24.19 -6.32 17.35
N LYS A 192 -25.47 -6.51 16.99
CA LYS A 192 -26.50 -6.98 17.93
C LYS A 192 -26.37 -8.49 18.14
N SER A 193 -25.57 -8.86 19.14
CA SER A 193 -25.46 -10.19 19.75
C SER A 193 -24.77 -11.27 18.93
N PRO A 194 -23.42 -11.33 18.94
CA PRO A 194 -22.72 -12.48 18.40
C PRO A 194 -22.39 -13.51 19.51
N THR A 195 -22.96 -14.71 19.40
CA THR A 195 -22.44 -15.91 20.08
C THR A 195 -21.25 -16.44 19.28
N TRP A 196 -20.03 -16.15 19.75
CA TRP A 196 -18.80 -16.65 19.12
C TRP A 196 -18.37 -17.98 19.77
N LYS A 197 -17.94 -18.96 18.97
CA LYS A 197 -17.12 -20.08 19.47
C LYS A 197 -15.70 -19.56 19.71
N LYS A 198 -15.19 -19.78 20.92
CA LYS A 198 -14.30 -18.85 21.63
C LYS A 198 -12.82 -18.82 21.22
N GLU A 199 -12.39 -19.49 20.15
CA GLU A 199 -10.96 -19.81 20.08
C GLU A 199 -10.05 -18.73 19.50
N ASN A 200 -10.49 -17.77 18.67
CA ASN A 200 -9.57 -16.75 18.10
C ASN A 200 -10.22 -15.43 17.62
N VAL A 201 -11.31 -14.97 18.24
CA VAL A 201 -12.03 -13.76 17.75
C VAL A 201 -11.92 -12.58 18.73
N ILE A 202 -11.44 -11.43 18.24
CA ILE A 202 -11.48 -10.16 18.95
C ILE A 202 -12.82 -9.47 18.64
N VAL A 203 -13.66 -9.26 19.65
CA VAL A 203 -14.98 -8.66 19.52
C VAL A 203 -14.94 -7.20 19.98
N VAL A 204 -15.19 -6.26 19.06
CA VAL A 204 -15.25 -4.83 19.41
C VAL A 204 -16.70 -4.45 19.73
N THR A 205 -17.00 -4.16 21.00
CA THR A 205 -18.34 -3.73 21.45
C THR A 205 -18.43 -2.21 21.51
N ILE A 206 -19.43 -1.61 20.86
CA ILE A 206 -19.67 -0.16 20.85
C ILE A 206 -20.83 0.14 21.81
N SER A 207 -20.56 0.75 22.97
CA SER A 207 -21.62 1.12 23.93
C SER A 207 -22.33 2.43 23.51
N LYS A 208 -23.66 2.46 23.64
CA LYS A 208 -24.51 3.60 23.24
C LYS A 208 -24.48 4.81 24.20
N GLU A 209 -23.97 4.66 25.42
CA GLU A 209 -24.26 5.58 26.53
C GLU A 209 -23.36 6.83 26.61
N ARG A 210 -22.49 7.11 25.62
CA ARG A 210 -21.53 8.24 25.70
C ARG A 210 -21.31 9.00 24.40
N LEU A 211 -22.34 9.12 23.56
CA LEU A 211 -22.30 10.04 22.40
C LEU A 211 -22.97 11.37 22.76
N PRO A 212 -22.33 12.53 22.54
CA PRO A 212 -22.88 13.82 22.91
C PRO A 212 -24.13 14.12 22.08
N SER A 213 -25.23 14.53 22.74
CA SER A 213 -26.44 14.96 22.07
C SER A 213 -26.19 16.28 21.33
N THR A 214 -26.75 16.39 20.13
CA THR A 214 -26.51 17.43 19.12
C THR A 214 -27.16 18.79 19.44
N SER A 215 -27.09 19.26 20.68
CA SER A 215 -27.50 20.62 21.01
C SER A 215 -26.61 21.22 22.10
N SER A 216 -25.96 22.33 21.73
CA SER A 216 -25.11 23.24 22.53
C SER A 216 -23.62 22.90 22.63
N GLY A 217 -22.82 23.98 22.57
CA GLY A 217 -21.39 23.98 22.27
C GLY A 217 -20.48 23.36 23.34
N PHE A 218 -19.29 23.01 22.89
CA PHE A 218 -18.21 22.43 23.67
C PHE A 218 -17.83 23.29 24.89
N LYS A 219 -18.04 22.74 26.09
CA LYS A 219 -17.13 22.92 27.23
C LYS A 219 -16.72 21.54 27.74
N SER A 220 -15.42 21.32 27.81
CA SER A 220 -14.81 20.07 28.27
C SER A 220 -14.90 19.96 29.79
N GLU A 221 -15.59 18.94 30.30
CA GLU A 221 -15.44 18.51 31.70
C GLU A 221 -15.07 17.03 31.81
N LYS A 222 -14.18 16.77 32.78
CA LYS A 222 -13.52 15.49 33.10
C LYS A 222 -14.53 14.41 33.50
N ILE A 223 -14.37 13.21 32.92
CA ILE A 223 -15.11 12.02 33.36
C ILE A 223 -14.35 11.32 34.50
N VAL A 224 -15.01 11.20 35.65
CA VAL A 224 -14.68 10.30 36.77
C VAL A 224 -15.39 8.96 36.55
N VAL A 225 -14.72 7.83 36.80
CA VAL A 225 -15.27 6.48 36.62
C VAL A 225 -15.65 5.88 37.99
N ARG A 226 -16.90 5.38 38.12
CA ARG A 226 -17.31 4.48 39.22
C ARG A 226 -17.66 3.10 38.66
N LYS A 227 -17.15 2.04 39.31
CA LYS A 227 -17.45 0.62 39.07
C LYS A 227 -18.81 0.25 39.67
N ILE A 228 -19.62 -0.51 38.93
CA ILE A 228 -20.73 -1.31 39.48
C ILE A 228 -20.34 -2.79 39.32
N SER A 229 -20.45 -3.53 40.41
CA SER A 229 -20.03 -4.92 40.58
C SER A 229 -21.23 -5.87 40.65
N LYS A 230 -21.11 -7.09 40.08
CA LYS A 230 -21.56 -8.42 40.57
C LYS A 230 -21.69 -9.45 39.41
N PRO A 231 -21.77 -10.77 39.66
CA PRO A 231 -20.82 -11.60 40.41
C PRO A 231 -20.45 -12.92 39.66
N ASN A 232 -19.24 -13.41 39.95
CA ASN A 232 -18.70 -14.77 39.79
C ASN A 232 -18.65 -15.42 38.39
N GLY A 233 -17.42 -15.56 37.88
CA GLY A 233 -17.02 -16.49 36.82
C GLY A 233 -15.91 -15.93 35.92
N GLU A 234 -14.66 -16.29 36.23
CA GLU A 234 -13.35 -16.00 35.60
C GLU A 234 -13.26 -15.06 34.38
N GLU A 235 -12.48 -13.97 34.56
CA GLU A 235 -12.17 -12.93 33.57
C GLU A 235 -11.14 -13.39 32.52
N GLY A 236 -11.56 -13.54 31.28
CA GLY A 236 -10.69 -13.32 30.11
C GLY A 236 -10.80 -11.85 29.70
N SER A 237 -9.69 -11.10 29.73
CA SER A 237 -9.69 -9.67 29.41
C SER A 237 -9.99 -9.44 27.93
N ALA A 238 -11.19 -8.95 27.61
CA ALA A 238 -11.52 -8.44 26.28
C ALA A 238 -10.83 -7.09 26.04
N GLU A 239 -9.96 -7.03 25.04
CA GLU A 239 -9.30 -5.81 24.62
C GLU A 239 -10.32 -4.88 23.92
N THR A 240 -10.50 -3.67 24.44
CA THR A 240 -11.48 -2.70 23.92
C THR A 240 -10.76 -1.73 22.98
N VAL A 241 -11.10 -1.75 21.69
CA VAL A 241 -10.55 -0.84 20.66
C VAL A 241 -11.45 0.39 20.54
N SER A 242 -10.89 1.61 20.55
CA SER A 242 -11.70 2.84 20.44
C SER A 242 -12.21 3.04 19.01
N LEU A 243 -13.36 3.72 18.88
CA LEU A 243 -14.02 3.95 17.59
C LEU A 243 -13.15 4.77 16.61
N GLU A 244 -12.25 5.60 17.14
CA GLU A 244 -11.36 6.45 16.36
C GLU A 244 -10.27 5.64 15.64
N GLU A 245 -9.90 4.44 16.10
CA GLU A 245 -8.85 3.61 15.46
C GLU A 245 -9.35 2.84 14.21
N VAL A 246 -10.67 2.73 14.02
CA VAL A 246 -11.30 1.87 12.99
C VAL A 246 -11.91 2.68 11.84
N ILE A 247 -12.23 3.96 12.06
CA ILE A 247 -12.89 4.83 11.08
C ILE A 247 -11.84 5.61 10.28
N PRO A 248 -11.85 5.56 8.93
CA PRO A 248 -10.94 6.38 8.12
C PRO A 248 -11.16 7.89 8.36
N ASP A 249 -10.07 8.66 8.45
CA ASP A 249 -10.11 10.13 8.69
C ASP A 249 -11.02 10.90 7.73
N SER A 250 -11.16 10.42 6.49
CA SER A 250 -12.05 11.00 5.48
C SER A 250 -13.54 10.97 5.84
N VAL A 251 -13.94 10.07 6.75
CA VAL A 251 -15.31 9.97 7.30
C VAL A 251 -15.47 10.88 8.54
N LEU A 252 -14.36 11.25 9.18
CA LEU A 252 -14.36 12.13 10.35
C LEU A 252 -14.41 13.63 9.96
N SER A 253 -13.99 13.99 8.75
CA SER A 253 -13.74 15.38 8.33
C SER A 253 -14.81 16.04 7.46
N VAL A 254 -16.09 15.65 7.54
CA VAL A 254 -17.16 16.26 6.72
C VAL A 254 -17.98 17.26 7.53
N ASP A 255 -17.80 18.56 7.25
CA ASP A 255 -18.59 19.66 7.79
C ASP A 255 -19.97 19.72 7.09
N PRO A 256 -21.10 19.77 7.83
CA PRO A 256 -22.42 19.79 7.21
C PRO A 256 -23.01 21.20 7.24
N PHE A 257 -22.81 22.00 6.20
CA PHE A 257 -23.71 23.12 5.89
C PHE A 257 -23.77 23.37 4.38
N ASN A 258 -24.84 22.89 3.74
CA ASN A 258 -25.49 23.66 2.68
C ASN A 258 -26.94 23.21 2.46
N GLU A 259 -27.82 24.22 2.33
CA GLU A 259 -29.23 24.21 1.90
C GLU A 259 -30.26 23.58 2.84
N SER A 260 -31.50 24.05 2.94
CA SER A 260 -32.16 25.35 2.76
C SER A 260 -33.59 25.13 3.28
N SER A 261 -34.18 26.16 3.88
CA SER A 261 -35.56 26.22 4.40
C SER A 261 -36.64 25.63 3.50
N ASP A 262 -37.54 24.80 4.02
CA ASP A 262 -38.91 25.26 4.38
C ASP A 262 -39.87 24.15 4.87
N LYS A 263 -40.79 24.60 5.74
CA LYS A 263 -42.10 24.06 6.15
C LYS A 263 -42.25 23.14 7.38
N LYS A 264 -43.37 23.42 8.05
CA LYS A 264 -43.78 23.25 9.45
C LYS A 264 -44.76 22.07 9.68
N ASP A 265 -44.94 21.77 10.97
CA ASP A 265 -46.08 21.13 11.67
C ASP A 265 -46.23 19.61 11.45
N SER A 266 -46.53 18.74 12.43
CA SER A 266 -47.27 18.86 13.70
C SER A 266 -46.93 17.75 14.72
N ARG A 267 -47.33 18.01 15.97
CA ARG A 267 -47.25 17.34 17.30
C ARG A 267 -47.51 15.81 17.47
N PRO A 268 -47.26 15.26 18.69
CA PRO A 268 -46.82 13.88 18.95
C PRO A 268 -47.89 12.96 19.56
N GLY A 269 -47.59 11.66 19.59
CA GLY A 269 -48.37 10.62 20.27
C GLY A 269 -47.49 9.67 21.11
N ASN A 270 -47.83 9.65 22.40
CA ASN A 270 -47.63 8.64 23.47
C ASN A 270 -47.89 7.20 22.97
N MET A 271 -47.62 6.06 23.63
CA MET A 271 -47.20 5.66 24.97
C MET A 271 -46.84 4.15 24.88
N ASN A 272 -46.22 3.64 25.95
CA ASN A 272 -46.02 2.24 26.34
C ASN A 272 -47.00 1.18 25.81
N ASP A 273 -46.48 -0.04 25.58
CA ASP A 273 -46.88 -1.32 26.22
C ASP A 273 -46.14 -2.44 25.45
N VAL A 274 -45.61 -3.54 26.01
CA VAL A 274 -46.26 -4.65 26.69
C VAL A 274 -45.15 -5.63 27.18
N LEU A 275 -45.19 -6.00 28.47
CA LEU A 275 -45.05 -7.34 29.13
C LEU A 275 -44.33 -8.52 28.40
N LYS A 276 -43.79 -9.59 29.01
CA LYS A 276 -43.30 -10.09 30.32
C LYS A 276 -43.06 -11.61 30.11
N HIS A 277 -42.27 -12.25 31.00
CA HIS A 277 -42.13 -13.71 31.26
C HIS A 277 -41.29 -14.52 30.22
N ILE A 278 -40.40 -15.46 30.58
CA ILE A 278 -40.57 -16.72 31.34
C ILE A 278 -39.23 -17.21 31.97
N THR A 279 -39.35 -18.04 33.01
CA THR A 279 -38.36 -18.66 33.93
C THR A 279 -37.85 -20.07 33.58
N LEU A 280 -36.64 -20.40 34.11
CA LEU A 280 -36.07 -21.66 34.66
C LEU A 280 -35.79 -22.91 33.76
N ASP A 281 -34.56 -23.45 33.82
CA ASP A 281 -34.18 -24.67 34.60
C ASP A 281 -32.69 -25.08 34.44
N ASP A 282 -32.20 -25.83 35.44
CA ASP A 282 -30.81 -26.23 35.74
C ASP A 282 -30.33 -27.59 35.13
N GLU A 283 -29.03 -27.85 35.33
CA GLU A 283 -28.27 -29.12 35.35
C GLU A 283 -27.68 -29.72 34.06
N ALA A 284 -26.33 -29.79 34.00
CA ALA A 284 -25.56 -31.06 34.01
C ALA A 284 -24.03 -30.81 33.92
N VAL A 285 -23.29 -31.54 34.73
CA VAL A 285 -21.81 -31.60 34.81
C VAL A 285 -21.29 -32.75 33.93
N ALA A 286 -20.19 -32.55 33.19
CA ALA A 286 -19.32 -33.66 32.75
C ALA A 286 -17.89 -33.19 32.45
N GLU A 287 -16.94 -33.98 32.94
CA GLU A 287 -15.48 -33.88 32.81
C GLU A 287 -14.97 -34.00 31.36
N ILE A 288 -13.85 -33.36 31.04
CA ILE A 288 -13.06 -33.65 29.84
C ILE A 288 -11.62 -33.98 30.23
N ALA A 289 -11.26 -35.22 29.91
CA ALA A 289 -9.92 -35.79 29.95
C ALA A 289 -8.99 -35.13 28.92
N THR A 290 -7.72 -35.00 29.28
CA THR A 290 -6.64 -34.61 28.37
C THR A 290 -6.06 -35.85 27.69
N CYS A 291 -5.79 -35.75 26.39
CA CYS A 291 -5.03 -36.74 25.64
C CYS A 291 -3.99 -36.00 24.77
N PRO A 292 -2.70 -36.32 24.84
CA PRO A 292 -1.67 -35.69 24.02
C PRO A 292 -1.57 -36.37 22.65
N ILE A 293 -1.39 -35.58 21.59
CA ILE A 293 -1.08 -36.09 20.25
C ILE A 293 0.45 -36.10 20.07
N ASP A 294 0.90 -37.25 19.59
CA ASP A 294 2.26 -37.70 19.35
C ASP A 294 2.87 -37.08 18.08
N ASN A 295 4.16 -36.73 18.14
CA ASN A 295 4.90 -35.98 17.11
C ASN A 295 5.76 -36.87 16.19
N GLU A 296 5.58 -38.19 16.21
CA GLU A 296 6.50 -39.13 15.56
C GLU A 296 6.15 -39.53 14.10
N ALA A 297 5.15 -38.90 13.48
CA ALA A 297 4.68 -39.29 12.14
C ALA A 297 5.27 -38.52 10.94
N TRP A 298 6.17 -37.55 11.17
CA TRP A 298 6.66 -36.66 10.08
C TRP A 298 8.12 -36.87 9.67
N SER A 299 8.87 -37.80 10.28
CA SER A 299 10.31 -37.96 10.00
C SER A 299 10.68 -39.03 8.95
N ASN A 300 9.74 -39.84 8.47
CA ASN A 300 10.07 -41.05 7.69
C ASN A 300 9.88 -40.98 6.17
N GLU A 301 9.64 -39.81 5.57
CA GLU A 301 9.32 -39.70 4.14
C GLU A 301 10.30 -38.85 3.31
N LEU A 302 11.60 -38.84 3.66
CA LEU A 302 12.62 -38.04 2.96
C LEU A 302 13.94 -38.75 2.63
N HIS A 303 13.92 -40.08 2.46
CA HIS A 303 15.06 -40.83 1.95
C HIS A 303 14.66 -41.77 0.81
N TYR A 304 14.66 -41.27 -0.44
CA TYR A 304 15.06 -42.02 -1.66
C TYR A 304 14.88 -41.15 -2.91
N ILE A 305 15.94 -40.52 -3.44
CA ILE A 305 16.14 -40.33 -4.90
C ILE A 305 17.66 -40.32 -5.15
N SER A 306 18.13 -41.33 -5.87
CA SER A 306 19.53 -41.56 -6.27
C SER A 306 19.87 -40.89 -7.61
N ASP A 307 21.17 -40.72 -7.85
CA ASP A 307 21.89 -40.01 -8.93
C ASP A 307 21.65 -40.47 -10.39
N GLU A 308 20.54 -41.12 -10.73
CA GLU A 308 20.36 -41.73 -12.06
C GLU A 308 19.68 -40.82 -13.11
N THR A 309 19.23 -39.62 -12.72
CA THR A 309 18.44 -38.73 -13.61
C THR A 309 19.25 -37.68 -14.37
N LEU A 310 20.56 -37.56 -14.10
CA LEU A 310 21.44 -36.58 -14.76
C LEU A 310 22.00 -37.04 -16.12
N GLY A 311 21.81 -38.31 -16.50
CA GLY A 311 22.32 -38.87 -17.77
C GLY A 311 21.38 -38.79 -18.97
N GLN A 312 20.11 -38.36 -18.80
CA GLN A 312 19.10 -38.45 -19.88
C GLN A 312 18.77 -37.12 -20.57
N THR A 313 19.29 -35.98 -20.08
CA THR A 313 18.94 -34.66 -20.64
C THR A 313 19.86 -34.18 -21.76
N GLU A 314 21.04 -34.79 -21.96
CA GLU A 314 21.99 -34.39 -23.02
C GLU A 314 21.75 -35.04 -24.39
N LYS A 315 20.80 -35.97 -24.52
CA LYS A 315 20.53 -36.66 -25.81
C LYS A 315 19.39 -36.09 -26.65
N ILE A 316 18.71 -35.03 -26.20
CA ILE A 316 17.50 -34.52 -26.89
C ILE A 316 17.79 -33.28 -27.78
N VAL A 317 18.99 -32.72 -27.77
CA VAL A 317 19.31 -31.48 -28.51
C VAL A 317 19.84 -31.71 -29.94
N THR A 318 19.96 -32.95 -30.42
CA THR A 318 20.39 -33.22 -31.80
C THR A 318 19.54 -34.27 -32.50
N SER A 319 18.35 -33.87 -32.97
CA SER A 319 17.73 -34.41 -34.19
C SER A 319 16.52 -33.55 -34.60
N GLU A 320 16.75 -32.61 -35.51
CA GLU A 320 15.70 -32.04 -36.35
C GLU A 320 15.32 -33.04 -37.46
N ILE A 321 14.09 -32.86 -37.97
CA ILE A 321 13.48 -33.48 -39.17
C ILE A 321 12.78 -34.81 -38.91
N ASP A 322 11.48 -34.73 -38.61
CA ASP A 322 10.51 -35.49 -39.40
C ASP A 322 9.18 -34.73 -39.53
N LEU A 323 8.78 -34.54 -40.79
CA LEU A 323 7.51 -33.97 -41.24
C LEU A 323 6.40 -34.98 -41.00
N GLY A 324 5.31 -34.60 -40.33
CA GLY A 324 4.09 -35.40 -40.38
C GLY A 324 3.05 -35.11 -39.30
N ASN A 325 1.93 -34.53 -39.73
CA ASN A 325 0.61 -34.58 -39.09
C ASN A 325 0.40 -33.75 -37.82
N ALA A 326 0.35 -32.43 -37.97
CA ALA A 326 -0.55 -31.62 -37.14
C ALA A 326 -1.99 -31.87 -37.64
N VAL A 327 -2.76 -32.62 -36.86
CA VAL A 327 -4.21 -32.66 -36.98
C VAL A 327 -4.72 -31.27 -36.61
N GLU A 328 -5.04 -30.44 -37.61
CA GLU A 328 -5.94 -29.31 -37.43
C GLU A 328 -7.28 -29.85 -36.92
N VAL A 329 -7.50 -29.77 -35.61
CA VAL A 329 -8.85 -29.83 -35.07
C VAL A 329 -9.47 -28.48 -35.39
N ASP A 330 -10.11 -28.41 -36.56
CA ASP A 330 -11.00 -27.33 -36.95
C ASP A 330 -12.20 -27.31 -35.98
N GLN A 331 -12.01 -26.71 -34.80
CA GLN A 331 -13.11 -26.33 -33.92
C GLN A 331 -13.80 -25.14 -34.55
N THR A 332 -14.68 -25.43 -35.50
CA THR A 332 -15.80 -24.56 -35.84
C THR A 332 -16.62 -24.37 -34.56
N VAL A 333 -16.28 -23.33 -33.78
CA VAL A 333 -17.09 -22.89 -32.65
C VAL A 333 -18.42 -22.45 -33.24
N ALA A 334 -19.44 -23.29 -33.08
CA ALA A 334 -20.79 -22.98 -33.51
C ALA A 334 -21.20 -21.64 -32.90
N LEU A 335 -21.46 -20.64 -33.76
CA LEU A 335 -22.10 -19.39 -33.36
C LEU A 335 -23.38 -19.75 -32.60
N VAL A 336 -23.38 -19.52 -31.29
CA VAL A 336 -24.57 -19.76 -30.47
C VAL A 336 -25.57 -18.64 -30.80
N ASP A 337 -26.48 -18.93 -31.72
CA ASP A 337 -27.68 -18.11 -31.89
C ASP A 337 -28.67 -18.48 -30.80
N LEU A 338 -28.91 -17.54 -29.88
CA LEU A 338 -29.82 -17.76 -28.76
C LEU A 338 -31.25 -17.62 -29.26
N ALA A 339 -32.05 -18.67 -29.09
CA ALA A 339 -33.46 -18.64 -29.44
C ALA A 339 -34.20 -17.57 -28.64
N HIS A 340 -35.32 -17.07 -29.17
CA HIS A 340 -36.12 -16.02 -28.51
C HIS A 340 -36.52 -16.39 -27.06
N ILE A 341 -36.81 -17.67 -26.82
CA ILE A 341 -37.16 -18.18 -25.49
C ILE A 341 -35.97 -18.17 -24.51
N GLU A 342 -34.75 -18.39 -25.02
CA GLU A 342 -33.52 -18.36 -24.22
C GLU A 342 -33.20 -16.91 -23.83
N LEU A 343 -33.35 -15.97 -24.77
CA LEU A 343 -33.18 -14.54 -24.51
C LEU A 343 -34.23 -14.00 -23.53
N ASP A 344 -35.50 -14.39 -23.67
CA ASP A 344 -36.56 -14.05 -22.71
C ASP A 344 -36.21 -14.54 -21.29
N THR A 345 -35.68 -15.77 -21.20
CA THR A 345 -35.26 -16.35 -19.93
C THR A 345 -34.11 -15.56 -19.30
N ILE A 346 -33.11 -15.15 -20.10
CA ILE A 346 -32.00 -14.31 -19.61
C ILE A 346 -32.52 -12.95 -19.11
N VAL A 347 -33.42 -12.29 -19.85
CA VAL A 347 -33.99 -11.00 -19.43
C VAL A 347 -34.73 -11.15 -18.11
N LYS A 348 -35.56 -12.19 -17.95
CA LYS A 348 -36.25 -12.49 -16.68
C LYS A 348 -35.28 -12.76 -15.53
N MET A 349 -34.18 -13.47 -15.78
CA MET A 349 -33.13 -13.66 -14.77
C MET A 349 -32.48 -12.32 -14.38
N LEU A 350 -32.20 -11.44 -15.34
CA LEU A 350 -31.61 -10.11 -15.09
C LEU A 350 -32.56 -9.16 -14.37
N GLN A 351 -33.88 -9.29 -14.58
CA GLN A 351 -34.93 -8.54 -13.90
C GLN A 351 -35.20 -9.05 -12.49
N THR A 352 -35.10 -10.36 -12.25
CA THR A 352 -35.39 -10.96 -10.94
C THR A 352 -34.18 -10.98 -10.01
N ASP A 353 -32.95 -11.00 -10.55
CA ASP A 353 -31.75 -10.96 -9.74
C ASP A 353 -31.53 -9.58 -9.12
N SER A 354 -31.49 -9.55 -7.78
CA SER A 354 -31.40 -8.31 -6.99
C SER A 354 -30.10 -7.53 -7.21
N HIS A 355 -29.03 -8.17 -7.70
CA HIS A 355 -27.74 -7.52 -7.97
C HIS A 355 -27.67 -6.94 -9.38
N THR A 356 -28.37 -7.52 -10.34
CA THR A 356 -28.51 -6.95 -11.68
C THR A 356 -29.62 -5.91 -11.71
N ASN A 357 -30.80 -6.15 -11.15
CA ASN A 357 -31.91 -5.20 -11.21
C ASN A 357 -31.88 -4.09 -10.12
N VAL A 358 -30.68 -3.62 -9.77
CA VAL A 358 -30.52 -2.55 -8.78
C VAL A 358 -31.21 -1.28 -9.26
N LYS A 359 -32.21 -0.82 -8.49
CA LYS A 359 -33.06 0.35 -8.80
C LYS A 359 -33.88 0.20 -10.09
N GLY A 360 -34.31 -1.01 -10.41
CA GLY A 360 -35.17 -1.25 -11.59
C GLY A 360 -34.45 -1.06 -12.93
N LEU A 361 -33.12 -1.17 -12.95
CA LEU A 361 -32.32 -0.92 -14.16
C LEU A 361 -32.72 -1.81 -15.35
N TRP A 362 -33.25 -3.01 -15.07
CA TRP A 362 -33.72 -3.98 -16.06
C TRP A 362 -35.25 -4.01 -16.21
N ASP A 363 -36.01 -3.22 -15.46
CA ASP A 363 -37.49 -3.22 -15.51
C ASP A 363 -38.00 -2.83 -16.90
N ASP A 364 -37.39 -1.81 -17.52
CA ASP A 364 -37.77 -1.32 -18.85
C ASP A 364 -36.99 -1.96 -20.01
N ARG A 365 -36.14 -2.97 -19.73
CA ARG A 365 -35.28 -3.60 -20.74
C ARG A 365 -35.90 -4.90 -21.24
N ASP A 366 -36.07 -4.98 -22.55
CA ASP A 366 -36.68 -6.12 -23.22
C ASP A 366 -35.64 -7.02 -23.92
N ILE A 367 -36.13 -8.02 -24.65
CA ILE A 367 -35.31 -8.93 -25.46
C ILE A 367 -34.51 -8.18 -26.53
N ASN A 368 -35.07 -7.11 -27.11
CA ASN A 368 -34.40 -6.34 -28.15
C ASN A 368 -33.19 -5.59 -27.57
N PHE A 369 -33.32 -5.03 -26.37
CA PHE A 369 -32.20 -4.41 -25.65
C PHE A 369 -31.05 -5.40 -25.41
N LEU A 370 -31.36 -6.62 -24.97
CA LEU A 370 -30.34 -7.65 -24.74
C LEU A 370 -29.71 -8.11 -26.05
N LYS A 371 -30.51 -8.35 -27.11
CA LYS A 371 -30.02 -8.68 -28.45
C LYS A 371 -29.05 -7.62 -28.96
N ASP A 372 -29.37 -6.34 -28.78
CA ASP A 372 -28.47 -5.25 -29.16
C ASP A 372 -27.13 -5.34 -28.42
N HIS A 373 -27.14 -5.60 -27.11
CA HIS A 373 -25.91 -5.73 -26.32
C HIS A 373 -25.07 -6.96 -26.69
N LEU A 374 -25.72 -8.04 -27.12
CA LEU A 374 -25.06 -9.26 -27.59
C LEU A 374 -24.65 -9.20 -29.06
N SER A 375 -24.93 -8.12 -29.80
CA SER A 375 -24.68 -8.02 -31.24
C SER A 375 -23.21 -7.74 -31.62
N SER A 376 -22.35 -7.43 -30.65
CA SER A 376 -20.91 -7.19 -30.88
C SER A 376 -20.08 -7.24 -29.59
N SER A 377 -18.79 -7.54 -29.71
CA SER A 377 -17.82 -7.49 -28.59
C SER A 377 -17.81 -6.12 -27.88
N ARG A 378 -17.90 -5.02 -28.63
CA ARG A 378 -17.91 -3.67 -28.04
C ARG A 378 -19.10 -3.45 -27.10
N LYS A 379 -20.27 -3.97 -27.46
CA LYS A 379 -21.49 -3.80 -26.66
C LYS A 379 -21.58 -4.78 -25.49
N ILE A 380 -21.07 -6.01 -25.64
CA ILE A 380 -20.95 -6.95 -24.51
C ILE A 380 -20.10 -6.34 -23.39
N LYS A 381 -19.04 -5.59 -23.73
CA LYS A 381 -18.18 -4.91 -22.76
C LYS A 381 -18.91 -3.91 -21.86
N LEU A 382 -20.01 -3.31 -22.37
CA LEU A 382 -20.81 -2.32 -21.65
C LEU A 382 -21.66 -2.95 -20.53
N LEU A 383 -21.89 -4.27 -20.59
CA LEU A 383 -22.54 -4.99 -19.50
C LEU A 383 -21.71 -4.92 -18.21
N ARG A 384 -22.38 -4.82 -17.05
CA ARG A 384 -21.69 -4.80 -15.76
C ARG A 384 -21.20 -6.21 -15.44
N ASP A 385 -20.24 -6.33 -14.51
CA ASP A 385 -19.73 -7.66 -14.11
C ASP A 385 -20.86 -8.56 -13.55
N VAL A 386 -21.83 -7.97 -12.86
CA VAL A 386 -23.02 -8.68 -12.36
C VAL A 386 -23.91 -9.21 -13.50
N ASP A 387 -24.11 -8.44 -14.56
CA ASP A 387 -24.90 -8.86 -15.73
C ASP A 387 -24.20 -10.01 -16.47
N LEU A 388 -22.87 -9.92 -16.62
CA LEU A 388 -22.05 -10.98 -17.23
C LEU A 388 -22.08 -12.28 -16.41
N LYS A 389 -22.17 -12.20 -15.07
CA LYS A 389 -22.32 -13.39 -14.22
C LYS A 389 -23.65 -14.10 -14.46
N VAL A 390 -24.75 -13.37 -14.55
CA VAL A 390 -26.08 -13.94 -14.83
C VAL A 390 -26.11 -14.59 -16.22
N LEU A 391 -25.52 -13.94 -17.23
CA LEU A 391 -25.34 -14.53 -18.56
C LEU A 391 -24.53 -15.83 -18.51
N ILE A 392 -23.42 -15.85 -17.78
CA ILE A 392 -22.60 -17.05 -17.60
C ILE A 392 -23.35 -18.15 -16.85
N GLN A 393 -24.13 -17.82 -15.82
CA GLN A 393 -24.97 -18.77 -15.10
C GLN A 393 -26.00 -19.42 -16.02
N PHE A 394 -26.69 -18.62 -16.83
CA PHE A 394 -27.64 -19.13 -17.81
C PHE A 394 -26.95 -20.07 -18.81
N ILE A 395 -25.83 -19.63 -19.41
CA ILE A 395 -25.07 -20.43 -20.36
C ILE A 395 -24.58 -21.74 -19.72
N ASN A 396 -24.04 -21.70 -18.51
CA ASN A 396 -23.58 -22.88 -17.80
C ASN A 396 -24.71 -23.87 -17.49
N ARG A 397 -25.92 -23.40 -17.22
CA ARG A 397 -27.08 -24.28 -17.00
C ARG A 397 -27.61 -24.86 -18.30
N TYR A 398 -27.70 -24.03 -19.34
CA TYR A 398 -28.43 -24.36 -20.55
C TYR A 398 -27.55 -25.01 -21.63
N ILE A 399 -26.34 -24.49 -21.85
CA ILE A 399 -25.42 -24.96 -22.89
C ILE A 399 -24.65 -26.23 -22.47
N LYS A 400 -24.47 -26.50 -21.17
CA LYS A 400 -23.91 -27.79 -20.72
C LYS A 400 -24.72 -28.99 -21.22
N SER A 401 -26.03 -28.81 -21.47
CA SER A 401 -26.86 -29.85 -22.08
C SER A 401 -26.53 -30.12 -23.57
N LYS A 402 -25.85 -29.20 -24.26
CA LYS A 402 -25.51 -29.24 -25.69
C LYS A 402 -24.02 -29.55 -25.97
N ALA A 403 -23.30 -30.13 -25.00
CA ALA A 403 -21.92 -30.66 -25.15
C ALA A 403 -20.79 -29.66 -25.49
N ILE A 404 -20.98 -28.35 -25.30
CA ILE A 404 -19.89 -27.36 -25.45
C ILE A 404 -19.14 -27.21 -24.12
N VAL A 405 -17.90 -27.70 -24.07
CA VAL A 405 -17.04 -27.69 -22.87
C VAL A 405 -16.31 -26.35 -22.77
N ILE A 406 -17.02 -25.28 -22.39
CA ILE A 406 -16.36 -24.01 -21.99
C ILE A 406 -16.49 -23.88 -20.47
N ASN A 407 -15.36 -23.96 -19.77
CA ASN A 407 -15.29 -23.84 -18.31
C ASN A 407 -15.44 -22.37 -17.90
N LEU A 408 -16.68 -21.87 -17.82
CA LEU A 408 -16.99 -20.53 -17.34
C LEU A 408 -17.10 -20.55 -15.81
N LYS A 409 -16.22 -19.82 -15.11
CA LYS A 409 -16.32 -19.64 -13.65
C LYS A 409 -16.87 -18.26 -13.34
N GLU A 410 -17.87 -18.19 -12.47
CA GLU A 410 -18.43 -16.91 -12.02
C GLU A 410 -17.42 -16.06 -11.22
N SER A 411 -16.42 -16.72 -10.63
CA SER A 411 -15.30 -16.11 -9.92
C SER A 411 -14.24 -15.50 -10.83
N ASP A 412 -14.33 -15.71 -12.15
CA ASP A 412 -13.40 -15.12 -13.11
C ASP A 412 -13.48 -13.59 -13.05
N LYS A 413 -12.34 -12.92 -13.32
CA LYS A 413 -12.31 -11.46 -13.46
C LYS A 413 -13.23 -11.03 -14.62
N LYS A 414 -13.81 -9.83 -14.56
CA LYS A 414 -14.71 -9.29 -15.59
C LYS A 414 -14.15 -9.44 -17.02
N GLN A 415 -12.85 -9.19 -17.19
CA GLN A 415 -12.16 -9.35 -18.47
C GLN A 415 -12.21 -10.78 -19.00
N VAL A 416 -11.94 -11.77 -18.15
CA VAL A 416 -11.96 -13.19 -18.52
C VAL A 416 -13.38 -13.65 -18.86
N LYS A 417 -14.40 -13.18 -18.10
CA LYS A 417 -15.81 -13.43 -18.42
C LYS A 417 -16.19 -12.90 -19.80
N PHE A 418 -15.79 -11.66 -20.08
CA PHE A 418 -15.99 -10.99 -21.35
C PHE A 418 -15.34 -11.76 -22.51
N GLU A 419 -14.06 -12.12 -22.37
CA GLU A 419 -13.32 -12.88 -23.40
C GLU A 419 -14.01 -14.21 -23.71
N LYS A 420 -14.40 -14.97 -22.67
CA LYS A 420 -15.09 -16.25 -22.86
C LYS A 420 -16.47 -16.10 -23.51
N LEU A 421 -17.23 -15.05 -23.16
CA LEU A 421 -18.52 -14.76 -23.80
C LEU A 421 -18.34 -14.37 -25.27
N CYS A 422 -17.32 -13.56 -25.60
CA CYS A 422 -16.99 -13.26 -26.99
C CYS A 422 -16.67 -14.54 -27.78
N THR A 423 -15.92 -15.48 -27.22
CA THR A 423 -15.68 -16.79 -27.86
C THR A 423 -16.98 -17.55 -28.12
N ILE A 424 -17.91 -17.59 -27.16
CA ILE A 424 -19.21 -18.28 -27.30
C ILE A 424 -20.06 -17.69 -28.42
N PHE A 425 -20.04 -16.35 -28.56
CA PHE A 425 -20.80 -15.65 -29.60
C PHE A 425 -20.03 -15.46 -30.91
N GLY A 426 -18.85 -16.06 -31.07
CA GLY A 426 -18.05 -15.96 -32.30
C GLY A 426 -17.44 -14.57 -32.56
N TYR A 427 -17.26 -13.74 -31.53
CA TYR A 427 -16.63 -12.43 -31.64
C TYR A 427 -15.13 -12.47 -31.30
N ASP A 428 -14.33 -11.69 -32.03
CA ASP A 428 -12.92 -11.48 -31.69
C ASP A 428 -12.79 -10.49 -30.52
N SER A 429 -12.47 -11.02 -29.33
CA SER A 429 -12.28 -10.23 -28.11
C SER A 429 -11.09 -9.26 -28.20
N ARG A 430 -10.12 -9.52 -29.10
CA ARG A 430 -8.93 -8.68 -29.32
C ARG A 430 -9.26 -7.30 -29.87
N THR A 431 -10.42 -7.14 -30.50
CA THR A 431 -10.88 -5.86 -31.04
C THR A 431 -11.26 -4.82 -29.97
N VAL A 432 -11.20 -5.18 -28.67
CA VAL A 432 -11.69 -4.37 -27.54
C VAL A 432 -10.62 -4.17 -26.47
N GLN A 433 -9.91 -3.03 -26.50
CA GLN A 433 -8.85 -2.68 -25.53
C GLN A 433 -9.35 -2.51 -24.08
N TRP A 434 -8.74 -3.16 -23.09
CA TRP A 434 -9.05 -3.01 -21.67
C TRP A 434 -8.15 -1.96 -21.00
N LYS A 435 -8.64 -0.73 -20.79
CA LYS A 435 -7.89 0.27 -19.99
C LYS A 435 -7.87 -0.13 -18.52
N THR A 436 -6.77 -0.71 -18.06
CA THR A 436 -6.49 -0.95 -16.64
C THR A 436 -6.25 0.40 -15.95
N THR A 437 -7.22 0.88 -15.18
CA THR A 437 -7.05 2.07 -14.33
C THR A 437 -6.28 1.69 -13.05
N GLY A 438 -4.96 1.53 -13.17
CA GLY A 438 -4.07 1.22 -12.06
C GLY A 438 -3.68 2.44 -11.23
N ARG A 439 -4.38 2.71 -10.14
CA ARG A 439 -3.82 3.47 -8.98
C ARG A 439 -2.84 2.55 -8.24
N ARG A 440 -1.55 2.55 -8.58
CA ARG A 440 -0.48 1.98 -7.73
C ARG A 440 0.87 2.62 -8.08
N ASN A 441 1.63 3.00 -7.04
CA ASN A 441 2.98 3.60 -7.00
C ASN A 441 3.06 5.10 -6.66
N GLN A 442 2.60 5.52 -5.48
CA GLN A 442 2.85 6.88 -4.96
C GLN A 442 4.19 7.05 -4.23
N THR A 443 4.89 5.98 -3.85
CA THR A 443 6.09 6.08 -2.99
C THR A 443 7.43 6.14 -3.75
N LYS A 444 7.43 6.10 -5.09
CA LYS A 444 8.67 6.11 -5.90
C LYS A 444 8.75 7.26 -6.91
N ILE A 445 8.09 8.39 -6.68
CA ILE A 445 8.03 9.49 -7.66
C ILE A 445 8.26 10.86 -6.99
N VAL A 446 9.32 11.05 -6.20
CA VAL A 446 9.48 12.33 -5.47
C VAL A 446 10.23 13.39 -6.29
N GLN A 447 11.28 13.02 -7.02
CA GLN A 447 12.13 13.97 -7.75
C GLN A 447 11.49 14.52 -9.03
N LYS A 448 11.00 13.66 -9.95
CA LYS A 448 10.30 14.11 -11.17
C LYS A 448 9.02 14.88 -10.84
N LEU A 449 8.25 14.43 -9.84
CA LEU A 449 7.05 15.16 -9.42
C LEU A 449 7.36 16.53 -8.85
N ALA A 450 8.56 16.76 -8.31
CA ALA A 450 8.87 18.06 -7.74
C ALA A 450 8.97 19.15 -8.82
N GLU A 451 9.71 18.89 -9.91
CA GLU A 451 9.80 19.82 -11.05
C GLU A 451 8.45 20.00 -11.77
N ILE A 452 7.73 18.89 -11.96
CA ILE A 452 6.36 18.85 -12.51
C ILE A 452 5.38 19.68 -11.66
N ARG A 453 5.42 19.54 -10.32
CA ARG A 453 4.54 20.27 -9.40
C ARG A 453 4.94 21.74 -9.31
N ALA A 454 6.24 22.04 -9.34
CA ALA A 454 6.75 23.41 -9.41
C ALA A 454 6.23 24.10 -10.68
N ARG A 455 6.38 23.48 -11.86
CA ARG A 455 5.80 23.96 -13.13
C ARG A 455 4.29 24.21 -12.99
N ARG A 456 3.53 23.23 -12.50
CA ARG A 456 2.07 23.36 -12.34
C ARG A 456 1.67 24.54 -11.46
N LYS A 457 2.47 24.84 -10.42
CA LYS A 457 2.22 25.96 -9.51
C LYS A 457 2.67 27.30 -10.10
N CYS A 458 3.84 27.36 -10.74
CA CYS A 458 4.26 28.51 -11.54
C CYS A 458 3.18 28.89 -12.55
N CYS A 459 2.52 27.93 -13.19
CA CYS A 459 1.48 28.18 -14.17
C CYS A 459 0.14 28.66 -13.58
N LYS A 460 -0.28 28.18 -12.39
CA LYS A 460 -1.64 28.42 -11.84
C LYS A 460 -1.78 29.50 -10.77
N GLY A 461 -0.77 29.71 -9.93
CA GLY A 461 -0.90 30.58 -8.76
C GLY A 461 0.37 31.30 -8.37
N GLY A 462 1.42 31.12 -9.16
CA GLY A 462 2.75 31.60 -8.83
C GLY A 462 3.48 30.71 -7.83
N LEU A 463 4.79 30.93 -7.75
CA LEU A 463 5.72 30.20 -6.90
C LEU A 463 6.70 31.23 -6.33
N ASP A 464 7.03 31.16 -5.04
CA ASP A 464 7.86 32.16 -4.37
C ASP A 464 7.27 33.59 -4.46
N ASN A 465 5.93 33.71 -4.42
CA ASN A 465 5.16 34.93 -4.71
C ASN A 465 5.35 35.51 -6.12
N ILE A 466 6.01 34.80 -7.03
CA ILE A 466 6.18 35.21 -8.43
C ILE A 466 5.01 34.68 -9.24
N SER A 467 4.25 35.56 -9.89
CA SER A 467 3.11 35.17 -10.73
C SER A 467 3.54 34.43 -12.01
N ASN A 468 2.58 33.89 -12.77
CA ASN A 468 2.85 33.24 -14.05
C ASN A 468 3.16 34.24 -15.20
N GLY A 469 3.02 35.54 -14.95
CA GLY A 469 3.17 36.61 -15.94
C GLY A 469 4.50 36.58 -16.71
N PRO A 470 5.66 36.44 -16.03
CA PRO A 470 6.96 36.32 -16.69
C PRO A 470 7.04 35.17 -17.69
N TRP A 471 6.56 33.98 -17.35
CA TRP A 471 6.53 32.83 -18.26
C TRP A 471 5.60 33.09 -19.46
N LEU A 472 4.44 33.73 -19.25
CA LEU A 472 3.54 34.11 -20.34
C LEU A 472 4.16 35.15 -21.28
N LYS A 473 4.91 36.13 -20.76
CA LYS A 473 5.65 37.09 -21.57
C LYS A 473 6.69 36.40 -22.45
N VAL A 474 7.49 35.49 -21.88
CA VAL A 474 8.47 34.68 -22.63
C VAL A 474 7.79 33.86 -23.73
N ALA A 475 6.69 33.18 -23.40
CA ALA A 475 5.96 32.35 -24.34
C ALA A 475 5.34 33.15 -25.51
N LYS A 476 4.82 34.36 -25.23
CA LYS A 476 4.29 35.27 -26.26
C LYS A 476 5.39 35.83 -27.16
N GLY A 477 6.59 36.01 -26.64
CA GLY A 477 7.74 36.51 -27.40
C GLY A 477 8.26 35.54 -28.47
N ARG A 478 7.91 34.24 -28.41
CA ARG A 478 8.34 33.18 -29.36
C ARG A 478 9.85 33.09 -29.59
N LYS A 479 10.66 33.57 -28.63
CA LYS A 479 12.13 33.48 -28.65
C LYS A 479 12.65 32.14 -28.11
N THR A 480 11.78 31.33 -27.51
CA THR A 480 12.14 30.05 -26.87
C THR A 480 11.17 28.95 -27.32
N LEU A 481 11.42 27.71 -26.91
CA LEU A 481 10.51 26.57 -27.14
C LEU A 481 9.24 26.62 -26.27
N LEU A 482 9.16 27.56 -25.33
CA LEU A 482 8.02 27.71 -24.45
C LEU A 482 6.84 28.33 -25.21
N SER A 483 5.69 27.63 -25.26
CA SER A 483 4.47 28.15 -25.88
C SER A 483 3.44 28.57 -24.84
N THR A 484 2.50 29.44 -25.22
CA THR A 484 1.44 29.93 -24.31
C THR A 484 0.58 28.77 -23.79
N VAL A 485 0.30 27.81 -24.66
CA VAL A 485 -0.46 26.59 -24.36
C VAL A 485 0.25 25.73 -23.29
N MET A 486 1.58 25.70 -23.26
CA MET A 486 2.33 24.98 -22.21
C MET A 486 2.13 25.59 -20.82
N ILE A 487 1.82 26.89 -20.74
CA ILE A 487 1.62 27.65 -19.51
C ILE A 487 0.16 27.68 -19.10
N GLU A 488 -0.75 28.05 -20.01
CA GLU A 488 -2.17 28.27 -19.72
C GLU A 488 -2.91 26.94 -19.52
N ASP A 489 -2.72 25.98 -20.45
CA ASP A 489 -3.47 24.72 -20.44
C ASP A 489 -2.76 23.60 -19.67
N ILE A 490 -1.47 23.80 -19.33
CA ILE A 490 -0.63 22.82 -18.64
C ILE A 490 -0.72 21.47 -19.36
N ILE A 491 -0.49 21.49 -20.68
CA ILE A 491 -0.40 20.26 -21.47
C ILE A 491 0.61 19.33 -20.80
N ASP A 492 0.21 18.07 -20.68
CA ASP A 492 0.93 16.99 -20.03
C ASP A 492 1.65 17.43 -18.74
N PRO A 493 0.91 17.51 -17.62
CA PRO A 493 1.50 17.92 -16.35
C PRO A 493 2.60 16.95 -15.90
N MET A 494 2.67 15.73 -16.44
CA MET A 494 3.65 14.72 -16.07
C MET A 494 4.89 14.71 -16.99
N SER A 495 4.94 15.60 -17.98
CA SER A 495 6.06 15.66 -18.92
C SER A 495 7.30 16.33 -18.33
N VAL A 496 8.37 15.55 -18.19
CA VAL A 496 9.71 16.05 -17.82
C VAL A 496 10.27 16.98 -18.90
N SER A 497 10.11 16.66 -20.19
CA SER A 497 10.65 17.50 -21.27
C SER A 497 10.01 18.90 -21.30
N MET A 498 8.73 18.99 -20.95
CA MET A 498 8.06 20.28 -20.80
C MET A 498 8.49 21.03 -19.55
N ALA A 499 8.78 20.33 -18.44
CA ALA A 499 9.35 20.95 -17.25
C ALA A 499 10.76 21.53 -17.55
N THR A 500 11.61 20.76 -18.23
CA THR A 500 12.94 21.21 -18.67
C THR A 500 12.86 22.38 -19.65
N THR A 501 11.89 22.38 -20.57
CA THR A 501 11.62 23.55 -21.44
C THR A 501 11.24 24.79 -20.62
N ASN A 502 10.36 24.60 -19.63
CA ASN A 502 9.84 25.66 -18.77
C ASN A 502 10.90 26.29 -17.86
N PHE A 503 11.90 25.52 -17.47
CA PHE A 503 13.05 25.95 -16.67
C PHE A 503 14.36 25.90 -17.48
N SER A 504 14.32 26.30 -18.75
CA SER A 504 15.49 26.32 -19.62
C SER A 504 16.29 27.62 -19.52
N GLU A 505 17.57 27.57 -19.87
CA GLU A 505 18.45 28.75 -19.93
C GLU A 505 17.93 29.81 -20.92
N ALA A 506 17.35 29.39 -22.04
CA ALA A 506 16.73 30.31 -22.99
C ALA A 506 15.53 31.07 -22.37
N VAL A 507 14.72 30.39 -21.55
CA VAL A 507 13.61 31.01 -20.81
C VAL A 507 14.14 31.99 -19.77
N GLU A 508 15.15 31.59 -18.99
CA GLU A 508 15.85 32.44 -18.02
C GLU A 508 16.39 33.73 -18.67
N ASN A 509 17.13 33.61 -19.77
CA ASN A 509 17.70 34.76 -20.48
C ASN A 509 16.61 35.69 -21.04
N THR A 510 15.53 35.11 -21.59
CA THR A 510 14.40 35.91 -22.10
C THR A 510 13.67 36.63 -20.95
N MET A 511 13.59 36.04 -19.75
CA MET A 511 13.03 36.74 -18.58
C MET A 511 13.90 37.92 -18.16
N LEU A 512 15.23 37.78 -18.20
CA LEU A 512 16.16 38.87 -17.92
C LEU A 512 16.01 40.02 -18.94
N GLU A 513 15.91 39.69 -20.24
CA GLU A 513 15.64 40.68 -21.30
C GLU A 513 14.33 41.46 -21.08
N ASN A 514 13.31 40.78 -20.54
CA ASN A 514 12.02 41.39 -20.24
C ASN A 514 12.00 42.17 -18.90
N GLY A 515 13.10 42.17 -18.15
CA GLY A 515 13.21 42.79 -16.82
C GLY A 515 12.56 41.99 -15.68
N ASP A 516 12.18 40.73 -15.91
CA ASP A 516 11.54 39.85 -14.91
C ASP A 516 12.61 39.11 -14.06
N VAL A 517 13.47 39.85 -13.36
CA VAL A 517 14.69 39.34 -12.69
C VAL A 517 14.42 38.24 -11.67
N ASP A 518 13.43 38.40 -10.78
CA ASP A 518 13.14 37.40 -9.74
C ASP A 518 12.69 36.06 -10.33
N ALA A 519 11.91 36.10 -11.41
CA ALA A 519 11.45 34.92 -12.14
C ALA A 519 12.62 34.22 -12.84
N ALA A 520 13.53 34.99 -13.45
CA ALA A 520 14.75 34.46 -14.04
C ALA A 520 15.61 33.75 -12.99
N LEU A 521 15.82 34.35 -11.82
CA LEU A 521 16.59 33.72 -10.75
C LEU A 521 15.92 32.45 -10.21
N LEU A 522 14.59 32.42 -10.11
CA LEU A 522 13.88 31.19 -9.73
C LEU A 522 14.04 30.10 -10.79
N CYS A 523 13.92 30.47 -12.07
CA CYS A 523 14.17 29.57 -13.20
C CYS A 523 15.58 28.98 -13.14
N HIS A 524 16.58 29.83 -12.90
CA HIS A 524 17.98 29.45 -12.72
C HIS A 524 18.17 28.44 -11.58
N ASP A 525 17.61 28.74 -10.40
CA ASP A 525 17.78 27.91 -9.20
C ASP A 525 17.15 26.51 -9.39
N ILE A 526 15.95 26.44 -9.99
CA ILE A 526 15.28 25.17 -10.29
C ILE A 526 16.06 24.37 -11.34
N ARG A 527 16.49 25.03 -12.43
CA ARG A 527 17.29 24.40 -13.50
C ARG A 527 18.59 23.81 -12.96
N ARG A 528 19.33 24.57 -12.16
CA ARG A 528 20.60 24.09 -11.57
C ARG A 528 20.38 22.96 -10.59
N TRP A 529 19.36 23.05 -9.74
CA TRP A 529 18.99 21.93 -8.88
C TRP A 529 18.68 20.69 -9.73
N TRP A 530 17.86 20.80 -10.77
CA TRP A 530 17.51 19.68 -11.65
C TRP A 530 18.73 19.06 -12.34
N ASN A 531 19.60 19.88 -12.93
CA ASN A 531 20.83 19.40 -13.58
C ASN A 531 21.75 18.68 -12.57
N ALA A 532 21.80 19.15 -11.32
CA ALA A 532 22.54 18.47 -10.25
C ALA A 532 21.97 17.09 -9.91
N GLU A 533 20.68 16.86 -10.16
CA GLU A 533 19.99 15.60 -9.94
C GLU A 533 20.08 14.64 -11.14
N TYR A 534 20.12 15.20 -12.36
CA TYR A 534 19.93 14.44 -13.59
C TYR A 534 21.20 14.25 -14.42
N ASP A 535 21.98 15.31 -14.62
CA ASP A 535 23.08 15.30 -15.59
C ASP A 535 24.22 14.39 -15.14
N PRO A 536 24.81 13.57 -16.01
CA PRO A 536 25.95 12.73 -15.67
C PRO A 536 27.25 13.56 -15.65
N GLY A 537 28.32 13.00 -15.08
CA GLY A 537 29.67 13.60 -15.18
C GLY A 537 29.94 14.83 -14.28
N ILE A 538 28.93 15.40 -13.63
CA ILE A 538 29.14 16.49 -12.66
C ILE A 538 29.69 15.92 -11.35
N SER A 539 30.79 16.51 -10.86
CA SER A 539 31.42 16.18 -9.57
C SER A 539 30.44 16.37 -8.40
N ALA A 540 30.57 15.58 -7.33
CA ALA A 540 29.69 15.70 -6.17
C ALA A 540 29.74 17.11 -5.54
N LEU A 541 30.93 17.73 -5.49
CA LEU A 541 31.11 19.10 -5.00
C LEU A 541 30.33 20.12 -5.85
N ASP A 542 30.42 20.03 -7.17
CA ASP A 542 29.72 20.98 -8.04
C ASP A 542 28.21 20.78 -8.02
N ARG A 543 27.74 19.53 -7.88
CA ARG A 543 26.32 19.27 -7.62
C ARG A 543 25.85 19.93 -6.32
N MET A 544 26.65 19.88 -5.25
CA MET A 544 26.32 20.57 -4.01
C MET A 544 26.25 22.10 -4.19
N LYS A 545 27.18 22.69 -4.94
CA LYS A 545 27.11 24.12 -5.31
C LYS A 545 25.87 24.45 -6.13
N MET A 546 25.40 23.54 -6.98
CA MET A 546 24.20 23.72 -7.80
C MET A 546 22.89 23.59 -7.00
N ARG A 547 22.86 22.78 -5.92
CA ARG A 547 21.68 22.62 -5.03
C ARG A 547 21.51 23.79 -4.05
N THR A 548 22.62 24.34 -3.58
CA THR A 548 22.65 25.32 -2.47
C THR A 548 21.81 26.60 -2.74
N PRO A 549 21.78 27.18 -3.95
CA PRO A 549 20.97 28.37 -4.24
C PRO A 549 19.48 28.15 -4.00
N LEU A 550 18.91 27.07 -4.55
CA LEU A 550 17.49 26.73 -4.35
C LEU A 550 17.18 26.49 -2.87
N ARG A 551 18.03 25.75 -2.16
CA ARG A 551 17.90 25.56 -0.71
C ARG A 551 17.87 26.90 0.02
N THR A 552 18.82 27.78 -0.27
CA THR A 552 18.95 29.09 0.39
C THR A 552 17.71 29.95 0.14
N ARG A 553 17.20 29.96 -1.10
CA ARG A 553 15.94 30.64 -1.44
C ARG A 553 14.77 30.09 -0.63
N LEU A 554 14.59 28.76 -0.61
CA LEU A 554 13.49 28.09 0.08
C LEU A 554 13.52 28.31 1.60
N LEU A 555 14.71 28.51 2.19
CA LEU A 555 14.86 28.76 3.63
C LEU A 555 14.83 30.24 4.03
N ARG A 556 15.04 31.17 3.09
CA ARG A 556 15.19 32.62 3.37
C ARG A 556 14.01 33.22 4.13
N HIS A 557 12.81 32.70 3.91
CA HIS A 557 11.56 33.28 4.41
C HIS A 557 10.90 32.47 5.53
N ILE A 558 11.61 31.47 6.07
CA ILE A 558 11.07 30.62 7.12
C ILE A 558 11.29 31.30 8.46
N ASN A 559 10.19 31.57 9.14
CA ASN A 559 10.22 31.90 10.55
C ASN A 559 10.29 30.61 11.35
N TRP A 560 11.49 30.26 11.80
CA TRP A 560 11.74 29.05 12.59
C TRP A 560 11.00 29.03 13.93
N ASN A 561 10.60 30.19 14.45
CA ASN A 561 9.81 30.28 15.69
C ASN A 561 8.36 29.81 15.50
N THR A 562 7.89 29.71 14.26
CA THR A 562 6.51 29.30 13.92
C THR A 562 6.51 28.05 13.04
N PHE A 563 7.54 27.21 13.12
CA PHE A 563 7.62 25.97 12.36
C PHE A 563 7.04 24.79 13.17
N PRO A 564 6.23 23.89 12.57
CA PRO A 564 5.80 23.85 11.16
C PRO A 564 4.86 25.00 10.80
N THR A 565 4.93 25.49 9.56
CA THR A 565 4.10 26.63 9.13
C THR A 565 2.61 26.30 9.26
N PRO A 566 1.76 27.22 9.76
CA PRO A 566 0.33 26.94 9.97
C PRO A 566 -0.45 26.73 8.66
N THR A 567 0.15 27.04 7.51
CA THR A 567 -0.47 26.94 6.19
C THR A 567 0.07 25.76 5.40
N MET A 568 -0.76 25.21 4.50
CA MET A 568 -0.38 24.17 3.53
C MET A 568 0.61 24.66 2.44
N TYR A 569 0.99 25.94 2.51
CA TYR A 569 1.83 26.61 1.53
C TYR A 569 2.87 27.49 2.22
N ILE A 570 4.09 27.51 1.68
CA ILE A 570 5.17 28.41 2.06
C ILE A 570 5.48 29.25 0.83
N LYS A 571 5.08 30.53 0.80
CA LYS A 571 5.30 31.42 -0.36
C LYS A 571 4.80 30.83 -1.69
N GLY A 572 3.65 30.17 -1.68
CA GLY A 572 3.07 29.50 -2.87
C GLY A 572 3.62 28.10 -3.15
N TRP A 573 4.71 27.67 -2.50
CA TRP A 573 5.16 26.29 -2.54
C TRP A 573 4.24 25.40 -1.70
N PRO A 574 3.65 24.32 -2.24
CA PRO A 574 3.00 23.31 -1.42
C PRO A 574 3.98 22.79 -0.36
N ILE A 575 3.56 22.68 0.89
CA ILE A 575 4.45 22.27 1.99
C ILE A 575 5.15 20.93 1.69
N GLN A 576 4.44 19.95 1.13
CA GLN A 576 5.02 18.65 0.79
C GLN A 576 6.08 18.75 -0.33
N LEU A 577 5.93 19.71 -1.25
CA LEU A 577 6.91 19.94 -2.30
C LEU A 577 8.15 20.62 -1.73
N TRP A 578 7.95 21.65 -0.91
CA TRP A 578 9.01 22.37 -0.23
C TRP A 578 9.84 21.41 0.66
N GLU A 579 9.18 20.61 1.51
CA GLU A 579 9.83 19.61 2.37
C GLU A 579 10.62 18.59 1.55
N ALA A 580 10.01 18.06 0.47
CA ALA A 580 10.67 17.07 -0.38
C ALA A 580 11.95 17.62 -1.03
N ILE A 581 11.97 18.88 -1.48
CA ILE A 581 13.15 19.50 -2.07
C ILE A 581 14.23 19.72 -1.00
N ILE A 582 13.86 20.30 0.15
CA ILE A 582 14.81 20.54 1.24
C ILE A 582 15.40 19.23 1.77
N ALA A 583 14.56 18.24 2.07
CA ALA A 583 15.00 16.93 2.54
C ALA A 583 15.91 16.24 1.52
N ASN A 584 15.60 16.34 0.22
CA ASN A 584 16.45 15.78 -0.83
C ASN A 584 17.83 16.46 -0.88
N ILE A 585 17.88 17.80 -0.79
CA ILE A 585 19.13 18.55 -0.79
C ILE A 585 19.96 18.23 0.46
N ASP A 586 19.33 18.20 1.64
CA ASP A 586 20.01 17.99 2.92
C ASP A 586 20.50 16.54 3.07
N ALA A 587 19.72 15.56 2.62
CA ALA A 587 20.16 14.17 2.57
C ALA A 587 21.41 14.01 1.70
N LYS A 588 21.47 14.72 0.56
CA LYS A 588 22.63 14.67 -0.34
C LYS A 588 23.83 15.45 0.18
N ALA A 589 23.60 16.55 0.89
CA ALA A 589 24.66 17.26 1.61
C ALA A 589 25.31 16.34 2.65
N LEU A 590 24.48 15.60 3.40
CA LEU A 590 24.95 14.63 4.39
C LEU A 590 25.68 13.45 3.73
N LEU A 591 25.12 12.89 2.65
CA LEU A 591 25.78 11.83 1.89
C LEU A 591 27.15 12.26 1.36
N TYR A 592 27.24 13.47 0.80
CA TYR A 592 28.51 14.03 0.34
C TYR A 592 29.54 14.13 1.48
N ALA A 593 29.11 14.54 2.68
CA ALA A 593 29.99 14.62 3.85
C ALA A 593 30.45 13.24 4.35
N ILE A 594 29.63 12.20 4.19
CA ILE A 594 29.92 10.83 4.63
C ILE A 594 30.76 10.06 3.60
N CYS A 595 30.50 10.26 2.30
CA CYS A 595 31.20 9.59 1.21
C CYS A 595 32.59 10.20 0.99
N LYS A 596 33.62 9.56 1.56
CA LYS A 596 35.03 9.94 1.36
C LYS A 596 35.34 10.06 -0.14
N GLY A 597 35.77 11.25 -0.57
CA GLY A 597 36.17 11.52 -1.96
C GLY A 597 35.05 11.93 -2.91
N GLY A 598 33.82 12.16 -2.44
CA GLY A 598 32.73 12.64 -3.30
C GLY A 598 32.32 11.64 -4.38
N THR A 599 32.40 10.35 -4.05
CA THR A 599 32.15 9.23 -4.97
C THR A 599 30.68 8.81 -5.02
N ASP A 600 29.74 9.61 -4.47
CA ASP A 600 28.33 9.24 -4.46
C ASP A 600 27.72 9.35 -5.87
N ASN A 601 27.15 8.24 -6.35
CA ASN A 601 26.44 8.24 -7.62
C ASN A 601 25.01 8.75 -7.41
N VAL A 602 24.79 10.04 -7.67
CA VAL A 602 23.46 10.66 -7.51
C VAL A 602 22.32 9.91 -8.21
N ARG A 603 22.58 9.23 -9.34
CA ARG A 603 21.55 8.50 -10.08
C ARG A 603 21.08 7.23 -9.38
N SER A 604 21.88 6.62 -8.51
CA SER A 604 21.47 5.44 -7.74
C SER A 604 20.38 5.74 -6.72
N PHE A 605 20.21 7.01 -6.36
CA PHE A 605 19.16 7.48 -5.44
C PHE A 605 17.88 7.93 -6.16
N SER A 606 17.84 7.86 -7.49
CA SER A 606 16.65 8.24 -8.26
C SER A 606 15.74 7.05 -8.53
N SER A 607 14.44 7.31 -8.70
CA SER A 607 13.48 6.32 -9.19
C SER A 607 13.63 5.98 -10.67
N MET A 608 14.51 6.69 -11.39
CA MET A 608 14.60 6.65 -12.84
C MET A 608 14.88 5.24 -13.37
N MET A 609 15.77 4.48 -12.73
CA MET A 609 16.03 3.08 -13.13
C MET A 609 14.77 2.22 -13.01
N GLY A 610 13.97 2.43 -11.96
CA GLY A 610 12.70 1.73 -11.79
C GLY A 610 11.68 2.13 -12.86
N GLU A 611 11.59 3.42 -13.18
CA GLU A 611 10.70 3.93 -14.22
C GLU A 611 11.10 3.45 -15.62
N THR A 612 12.39 3.50 -15.97
CA THR A 612 12.92 2.95 -17.22
C THR A 612 12.61 1.46 -17.32
N PHE A 613 12.85 0.70 -16.25
CA PHE A 613 12.50 -0.71 -16.19
C PHE A 613 10.99 -0.95 -16.42
N PHE A 614 10.12 -0.17 -15.78
CA PHE A 614 8.68 -0.29 -16.04
C PHE A 614 8.29 0.14 -17.46
N SER A 615 8.96 1.12 -18.04
CA SER A 615 8.73 1.53 -19.43
C SER A 615 9.16 0.44 -20.40
N GLU A 616 10.30 -0.21 -20.17
CA GLU A 616 10.78 -1.32 -20.97
C GLU A 616 9.87 -2.53 -20.85
N LEU A 617 9.43 -2.88 -19.63
CA LEU A 617 8.42 -3.92 -19.43
C LEU A 617 7.11 -3.59 -20.18
N SER A 618 6.67 -2.33 -20.13
CA SER A 618 5.46 -1.90 -20.85
C SER A 618 5.62 -1.97 -22.36
N ASN A 619 6.84 -1.75 -22.89
CA ASN A 619 7.15 -1.86 -24.31
C ASN A 619 7.34 -3.32 -24.77
N GLN A 620 7.83 -4.19 -23.89
CA GLN A 620 8.05 -5.61 -24.14
C GLN A 620 6.77 -6.44 -24.00
N ASP A 621 5.75 -5.91 -23.33
CA ASP A 621 4.42 -6.48 -23.36
C ASP A 621 3.87 -6.38 -24.79
N LYS A 622 4.19 -7.38 -25.63
CA LYS A 622 3.67 -7.55 -27.00
C LYS A 622 2.14 -7.63 -27.02
N ARG A 623 1.51 -7.82 -25.86
CA ARG A 623 0.08 -7.57 -25.66
C ARG A 623 -0.17 -6.08 -25.46
N GLY A 624 0.48 -5.21 -26.23
CA GLY A 624 0.24 -3.76 -26.26
C GLY A 624 -1.16 -3.44 -26.80
N GLN A 625 -2.20 -4.06 -26.25
CA GLN A 625 -3.61 -4.04 -26.58
C GLN A 625 -4.46 -4.26 -25.32
#